data_AF-A0A2H0WC69-F1
#
_entry.id   AF-A0A2H0WC69-F1
#
_cell.length_a   1.000
_cell.length_b   1.000
_cell.length_c   1.000
_cell.angle_alpha   90.00
_cell.angle_beta   90.00
_cell.angle_gamma   90.00
#
_symmetry.space_group_name_H-M   'P 1'
#
loop_
_entity.id
_entity.type
_entity.pdbx_description
1 polymer ?
#
loop_
_entity_poly.entity_id
_entity_poly.type
_entity_poly.pdbx_seq_one_letter_code
_entity_poly.pdbx_strand_id
1 'polypeptide(L)'
;MHERTEPSESLFGKEWSFYGSNPGLKTQDLIDFQDTVPSGVQVLAGISLGASYFDSFLRQNGLTGDATRIDVERGDLPLELDSANKRIIQMFSKGVPVAVRSSACDERGGTGIYDTDFLVPSGEREDDGYFLSCLEKKVYGSCYSPAAKAYRGSEDEPGMGVLIQPVIGDRYGSYFMPVLSGVVTVVNKQPTLRLVIGLGTKAVDGNEAVVLQGDEITMVNLKKGLLNLKTAEAIDLKKGQVESISIDDKMRRRADQQLVKVESLIQAWSEGEFQYWEFAIDESDNPSYIVQSAPESFLKPVLKELEEPEGTILFEGDDVVNTGIKRGRGIFILGESGFDPTDLRCMQSINERSRDFLVVFPDIAFTKALDNLQPISLFYNKIETRVNFSHFSHALGVIEVQSIREGNDSFRIPITIDHTGKRGGAHFSELCKRKEILFLGVNGEEANPLKVLGEETERIGRYINFWDVEFRMTNTPDQGRVEVVGESNKRQYYFKDVSSWADELYRMGRFLDSDSDSEFESVSESFYRVTGFVVESTKEGVLYFDPFKCVESLSKKEAKELLPYLQVVLDNLHYLESYSDWQEYQPYEEEYGDKDDQQFPLGVFLKETQDRLKTKFNLKD
;
A
#
# COMPACT_ATOMS: atom_id res chain seq x y z
N MET A 1 52.73 23.40 -22.50
CA MET A 1 51.47 22.98 -23.15
C MET A 1 51.35 21.49 -22.95
N HIS A 2 50.58 21.07 -21.94
CA HIS A 2 50.11 19.69 -21.85
C HIS A 2 48.64 19.72 -22.23
N GLU A 3 48.31 19.07 -23.35
CA GLU A 3 46.93 18.80 -23.74
C GLU A 3 46.23 18.10 -22.58
N ARG A 4 45.24 18.77 -22.00
CA ARG A 4 44.21 18.10 -21.23
C ARG A 4 43.39 17.31 -22.23
N THR A 5 43.68 16.02 -22.36
CA THR A 5 42.72 15.08 -22.93
C THR A 5 41.43 15.22 -22.11
N GLU A 6 40.34 15.61 -22.77
CA GLU A 6 39.00 15.56 -22.20
C GLU A 6 38.77 14.16 -21.60
N PRO A 7 38.09 14.04 -20.44
CA PRO A 7 37.73 12.72 -19.93
C PRO A 7 36.87 12.04 -20.99
N SER A 8 37.23 10.80 -21.36
CA SER A 8 36.36 9.96 -22.19
C SER A 8 34.96 9.95 -21.61
N GLU A 9 33.96 10.21 -22.44
CA GLU A 9 32.55 10.20 -22.05
C GLU A 9 32.23 8.91 -21.25
N SER A 10 31.54 9.04 -20.10
CA SER A 10 31.22 7.87 -19.28
C SER A 10 30.34 6.90 -20.07
N LEU A 11 30.76 5.63 -20.14
CA LEU A 11 30.02 4.56 -20.80
C LEU A 11 28.92 3.96 -19.89
N PHE A 12 28.79 4.45 -18.66
CA PHE A 12 27.78 3.99 -17.71
C PHE A 12 26.37 4.32 -18.23
N GLY A 13 25.51 3.30 -18.33
CA GLY A 13 24.19 3.43 -18.96
C GLY A 13 24.17 3.17 -20.47
N LYS A 14 25.34 2.99 -21.10
CA LYS A 14 25.47 2.77 -22.56
C LYS A 14 26.01 1.39 -22.89
N GLU A 15 26.93 0.86 -22.08
CA GLU A 15 27.54 -0.46 -22.27
C GLU A 15 27.50 -1.28 -20.97
N TRP A 16 27.45 -2.60 -21.10
CA TRP A 16 27.50 -3.51 -19.96
C TRP A 16 28.90 -3.65 -19.39
N SER A 17 29.00 -3.63 -18.06
CA SER A 17 30.22 -3.99 -17.33
C SER A 17 29.95 -5.14 -16.38
N PHE A 18 30.82 -6.14 -16.38
CA PHE A 18 30.63 -7.38 -15.62
C PHE A 18 31.72 -7.59 -14.58
N TYR A 19 31.31 -7.91 -13.36
CA TYR A 19 32.19 -8.30 -12.28
C TYR A 19 31.65 -9.57 -11.61
N GLY A 20 32.51 -10.58 -11.41
CA GLY A 20 32.08 -11.89 -10.92
C GLY A 20 31.36 -12.72 -11.99
N SER A 21 30.82 -13.87 -11.58
CA SER A 21 30.06 -14.80 -12.42
C SER A 21 28.61 -14.94 -11.96
N ASN A 22 27.72 -15.31 -12.89
CA ASN A 22 26.27 -15.44 -12.71
C ASN A 22 25.59 -14.09 -12.41
N PRO A 23 25.12 -13.35 -13.43
CA PRO A 23 24.56 -12.01 -13.25
C PRO A 23 23.18 -11.99 -12.56
N GLY A 24 22.57 -13.16 -12.33
CA GLY A 24 21.17 -13.28 -11.91
C GLY A 24 20.20 -13.01 -13.06
N LEU A 25 18.92 -13.29 -12.82
CA LEU A 25 17.94 -13.40 -13.90
C LEU A 25 17.52 -12.05 -14.48
N LYS A 26 17.27 -11.02 -13.67
CA LYS A 26 16.92 -9.67 -14.17
C LYS A 26 17.99 -9.09 -15.09
N THR A 27 19.25 -9.25 -14.70
CA THR A 27 20.36 -8.78 -15.52
C THR A 27 20.51 -9.63 -16.79
N GLN A 28 20.42 -10.95 -16.66
CA GLN A 28 20.50 -11.86 -17.81
C GLN A 28 19.39 -11.56 -18.83
N ASP A 29 18.15 -11.39 -18.37
CA ASP A 29 16.99 -11.14 -19.23
C ASP A 29 17.13 -9.81 -20.01
N LEU A 30 17.74 -8.77 -19.41
CA LEU A 30 18.06 -7.53 -20.11
C LEU A 30 19.17 -7.69 -21.16
N ILE A 31 20.20 -8.49 -20.85
CA ILE A 31 21.30 -8.77 -21.77
C ILE A 31 20.77 -9.54 -22.99
N ASP A 32 19.99 -10.59 -22.74
CA ASP A 32 19.40 -11.41 -23.80
C ASP A 32 18.42 -10.58 -24.66
N PHE A 33 17.70 -9.65 -24.02
CA PHE A 33 16.77 -8.77 -24.71
C PHE A 33 17.45 -7.69 -25.55
N GLN A 34 18.65 -7.23 -25.17
CA GLN A 34 19.36 -6.17 -25.91
C GLN A 34 19.60 -6.52 -27.38
N ASP A 35 19.85 -7.78 -27.70
CA ASP A 35 20.10 -8.23 -29.08
C ASP A 35 18.80 -8.37 -29.90
N THR A 36 17.65 -8.38 -29.25
CA THR A 36 16.33 -8.59 -29.86
C THR A 36 15.39 -7.40 -29.69
N VAL A 37 15.90 -6.29 -29.13
CA VAL A 37 15.09 -5.11 -28.79
C VAL A 37 14.46 -4.50 -30.06
N PRO A 38 13.13 -4.30 -30.10
CA PRO A 38 12.48 -3.70 -31.25
C PRO A 38 12.90 -2.23 -31.47
N SER A 39 12.70 -1.74 -32.69
CA SER A 39 12.95 -0.33 -33.00
C SER A 39 12.01 0.60 -32.22
N GLY A 40 12.52 1.76 -31.79
CA GLY A 40 11.73 2.76 -31.04
C GLY A 40 11.86 2.68 -29.52
N VAL A 41 12.57 1.66 -29.01
CA VAL A 41 12.95 1.52 -27.60
C VAL A 41 14.41 1.09 -27.52
N GLN A 42 15.02 1.18 -26.33
CA GLN A 42 16.40 0.72 -26.10
C GLN A 42 16.56 0.12 -24.71
N VAL A 43 17.48 -0.83 -24.56
CA VAL A 43 17.82 -1.39 -23.25
C VAL A 43 18.76 -0.45 -22.49
N LEU A 44 18.46 -0.21 -21.21
CA LEU A 44 19.38 0.50 -20.33
C LEU A 44 20.47 -0.46 -19.83
N ALA A 45 21.66 -0.36 -20.41
CA ALA A 45 22.81 -1.11 -19.94
C ALA A 45 23.24 -0.66 -18.53
N GLY A 46 23.90 -1.55 -17.79
CA GLY A 46 24.36 -1.26 -16.44
C GLY A 46 25.62 -2.02 -16.06
N ILE A 47 25.90 -2.05 -14.77
CA ILE A 47 26.96 -2.83 -14.18
C ILE A 47 26.32 -4.05 -13.50
N SER A 48 26.82 -5.23 -13.83
CA SER A 48 26.42 -6.49 -13.24
C SER A 48 27.46 -6.96 -12.24
N LEU A 49 27.05 -7.11 -10.98
CA LEU A 49 27.78 -7.83 -9.97
C LEU A 49 27.19 -9.23 -9.85
N GLY A 50 27.98 -10.25 -10.19
CA GLY A 50 27.52 -11.63 -10.21
C GLY A 50 27.33 -12.23 -8.81
N ALA A 51 26.42 -13.21 -8.71
CA ALA A 51 26.10 -13.94 -7.49
C ALA A 51 27.32 -14.61 -6.83
N SER A 52 28.41 -14.85 -7.57
CA SER A 52 29.68 -15.28 -6.97
C SER A 52 30.21 -14.37 -5.87
N TYR A 53 29.92 -13.06 -5.92
CA TYR A 53 30.30 -12.15 -4.84
C TYR A 53 29.42 -12.32 -3.61
N PHE A 54 28.14 -12.60 -3.79
CA PHE A 54 27.23 -12.97 -2.71
C PHE A 54 27.69 -14.27 -2.04
N ASP A 55 28.03 -15.30 -2.82
CA ASP A 55 28.57 -16.56 -2.28
C ASP A 55 29.88 -16.36 -1.50
N SER A 56 30.75 -15.48 -2.01
CA SER A 56 32.00 -15.10 -1.33
C SER A 56 31.71 -14.36 -0.02
N PHE A 57 30.76 -13.43 -0.05
CA PHE A 57 30.30 -12.65 1.11
C PHE A 57 29.75 -13.56 2.21
N LEU A 58 28.85 -14.50 1.86
CA LEU A 58 28.26 -15.43 2.84
C LEU A 58 29.34 -16.31 3.47
N ARG A 59 30.23 -16.90 2.66
CA ARG A 59 31.32 -17.76 3.15
C ARG A 59 32.30 -17.02 4.06
N GLN A 60 32.70 -15.81 3.69
CA GLN A 60 33.64 -15.00 4.49
C GLN A 60 33.03 -14.64 5.86
N ASN A 61 31.75 -14.31 5.89
CA ASN A 61 31.06 -13.87 7.10
C ASN A 61 30.43 -15.03 7.90
N GLY A 62 30.56 -16.28 7.44
CA GLY A 62 30.00 -17.46 8.10
C GLY A 62 28.46 -17.44 8.16
N LEU A 63 27.81 -16.84 7.16
CA LEU A 63 26.35 -16.68 7.12
C LEU A 63 25.69 -17.91 6.48
N THR A 64 24.67 -18.44 7.16
CA THR A 64 23.90 -19.62 6.77
C THR A 64 22.42 -19.28 6.54
N GLY A 65 21.58 -20.24 6.17
CA GLY A 65 20.15 -20.01 5.84
C GLY A 65 19.29 -19.44 6.99
N ASP A 66 19.74 -19.60 8.24
CA ASP A 66 19.15 -19.05 9.45
C ASP A 66 19.59 -17.61 9.77
N ALA A 67 20.52 -17.05 9.01
CA ALA A 67 20.93 -15.65 9.19
C ALA A 67 19.74 -14.69 9.07
N THR A 68 19.85 -13.57 9.79
CA THR A 68 18.93 -12.46 9.70
C THR A 68 19.45 -11.40 8.74
N ARG A 69 18.56 -10.52 8.28
CA ARG A 69 18.94 -9.33 7.52
C ARG A 69 20.00 -8.47 8.23
N ILE A 70 19.93 -8.37 9.56
CA ILE A 70 20.87 -7.58 10.36
C ILE A 70 22.26 -8.22 10.34
N ASP A 71 22.35 -9.56 10.36
CA ASP A 71 23.63 -10.27 10.30
C ASP A 71 24.34 -10.00 8.96
N VAL A 72 23.57 -10.00 7.86
CA VAL A 72 24.07 -9.68 6.52
C VAL A 72 24.53 -8.23 6.43
N GLU A 73 23.73 -7.26 6.90
CA GLU A 73 24.08 -5.85 6.82
C GLU A 73 25.35 -5.49 7.62
N ARG A 74 25.64 -6.27 8.69
CA ARG A 74 26.85 -6.14 9.52
C ARG A 74 28.08 -6.84 8.94
N GLY A 75 27.92 -7.71 7.95
CA GLY A 75 29.03 -8.43 7.36
C GLY A 75 30.04 -7.52 6.64
N ASP A 76 31.27 -8.01 6.56
CA ASP A 76 32.37 -7.39 5.85
C ASP A 76 32.34 -7.78 4.37
N LEU A 77 32.56 -6.80 3.49
CA LEU A 77 32.65 -7.08 2.06
C LEU A 77 33.92 -7.88 1.72
N PRO A 78 33.85 -8.85 0.79
CA PRO A 78 35.03 -9.45 0.20
C PRO A 78 35.95 -8.41 -0.43
N LEU A 79 37.27 -8.59 -0.28
CA LEU A 79 38.29 -7.71 -0.86
C LEU A 79 38.14 -7.53 -2.37
N GLU A 80 37.66 -8.57 -3.06
CA GLU A 80 37.42 -8.53 -4.51
C GLU A 80 36.25 -7.62 -4.88
N LEU A 81 35.18 -7.63 -4.08
CA LEU A 81 34.02 -6.76 -4.26
C LEU A 81 34.37 -5.31 -3.90
N ASP A 82 35.09 -5.07 -2.79
CA ASP A 82 35.61 -3.73 -2.46
C ASP A 82 36.51 -3.16 -3.60
N SER A 83 37.36 -4.01 -4.19
CA SER A 83 38.19 -3.64 -5.33
C SER A 83 37.38 -3.34 -6.59
N ALA A 84 36.27 -4.06 -6.82
CA ALA A 84 35.34 -3.78 -7.90
C ALA A 84 34.62 -2.44 -7.67
N ASN A 85 34.13 -2.18 -6.46
CA ASN A 85 33.44 -0.95 -6.09
C ASN A 85 34.31 0.29 -6.31
N LYS A 86 35.61 0.21 -6.00
CA LYS A 86 36.59 1.29 -6.29
C LYS A 86 36.71 1.62 -7.78
N ARG A 87 36.42 0.68 -8.69
CA ARG A 87 36.38 0.92 -10.14
C ARG A 87 35.00 1.44 -10.57
N ILE A 88 33.94 0.85 -10.03
CA ILE A 88 32.54 1.22 -10.31
C ILE A 88 32.28 2.69 -9.97
N ILE A 89 32.71 3.15 -8.79
CA ILE A 89 32.52 4.56 -8.38
C ILE A 89 33.20 5.55 -9.34
N GLN A 90 34.26 5.15 -10.06
CA GLN A 90 34.90 6.02 -11.05
C GLN A 90 34.02 6.28 -12.28
N MET A 91 33.01 5.43 -12.51
CA MET A 91 32.06 5.55 -13.62
C MET A 91 30.88 6.47 -13.29
N PHE A 92 30.66 6.75 -12.00
CA PHE A 92 29.52 7.54 -11.54
C PHE A 92 29.72 9.04 -11.75
N SER A 93 28.65 9.70 -12.17
CA SER A 93 28.61 11.16 -12.30
C SER A 93 28.00 11.79 -11.06
N LYS A 94 28.63 12.84 -10.53
CA LYS A 94 28.14 13.57 -9.37
C LYS A 94 26.71 14.06 -9.58
N GLY A 95 25.84 13.75 -8.62
CA GLY A 95 24.46 14.22 -8.57
C GLY A 95 23.49 13.53 -9.55
N VAL A 96 23.96 12.54 -10.32
CA VAL A 96 23.11 11.68 -11.16
C VAL A 96 22.81 10.43 -10.35
N PRO A 97 21.56 10.22 -9.89
CA PRO A 97 21.23 9.06 -9.07
C PRO A 97 21.48 7.74 -9.78
N VAL A 98 21.81 6.72 -8.99
CA VAL A 98 22.11 5.36 -9.42
C VAL A 98 21.17 4.41 -8.69
N ALA A 99 20.50 3.53 -9.42
CA ALA A 99 19.72 2.44 -8.85
C ALA A 99 20.62 1.23 -8.59
N VAL A 100 20.55 0.69 -7.37
CA VAL A 100 21.21 -0.55 -6.94
C VAL A 100 20.09 -1.57 -6.70
N ARG A 101 19.96 -2.51 -7.63
CA ARG A 101 18.82 -3.42 -7.75
C ARG A 101 19.25 -4.86 -7.47
N SER A 102 18.39 -5.60 -6.79
CA SER A 102 18.47 -7.06 -6.73
C SER A 102 18.32 -7.69 -8.11
N SER A 103 19.17 -8.68 -8.40
CA SER A 103 19.09 -9.55 -9.58
C SER A 103 19.24 -10.99 -9.09
N ALA A 104 18.18 -11.54 -8.49
CA ALA A 104 18.24 -12.86 -7.87
C ALA A 104 18.38 -13.99 -8.92
N CYS A 105 18.88 -15.14 -8.50
CA CYS A 105 19.05 -16.31 -9.36
C CYS A 105 17.76 -17.14 -9.53
N ASP A 106 16.69 -16.78 -8.82
CA ASP A 106 15.43 -17.53 -8.70
C ASP A 106 14.16 -16.68 -8.98
N GLU A 107 14.32 -15.38 -9.25
CA GLU A 107 13.21 -14.45 -9.46
C GLU A 107 13.28 -13.76 -10.81
N ARG A 108 12.16 -13.80 -11.53
CA ARG A 108 11.91 -13.11 -12.80
C ARG A 108 10.63 -12.31 -12.71
N GLY A 109 10.60 -11.20 -13.45
CA GLY A 109 9.47 -10.26 -13.45
C GLY A 109 9.41 -9.46 -12.15
N GLY A 110 8.95 -8.20 -12.19
CA GLY A 110 8.98 -7.30 -11.03
C GLY A 110 8.04 -7.72 -9.90
N THR A 111 8.43 -8.74 -9.12
CA THR A 111 7.60 -9.31 -8.04
C THR A 111 7.60 -8.49 -6.76
N GLY A 112 8.55 -7.54 -6.62
CA GLY A 112 8.70 -6.68 -5.45
C GLY A 112 9.22 -7.39 -4.19
N ILE A 113 9.73 -8.62 -4.31
CA ILE A 113 10.14 -9.46 -3.17
C ILE A 113 11.51 -9.05 -2.61
N TYR A 114 12.38 -8.50 -3.46
CA TYR A 114 13.75 -8.13 -3.13
C TYR A 114 13.96 -6.62 -3.23
N ASP A 115 14.92 -6.10 -2.47
CA ASP A 115 15.12 -4.65 -2.33
C ASP A 115 15.69 -4.02 -3.60
N THR A 116 15.36 -2.74 -3.79
CA THR A 116 16.01 -1.80 -4.71
C THR A 116 16.17 -0.48 -3.98
N ASP A 117 17.36 0.10 -4.05
CA ASP A 117 17.67 1.39 -3.43
C ASP A 117 18.43 2.29 -4.39
N PHE A 118 18.60 3.55 -3.97
CA PHE A 118 19.21 4.58 -4.78
C PHE A 118 20.40 5.21 -4.06
N LEU A 119 21.48 5.43 -4.81
CA LEU A 119 22.62 6.24 -4.41
C LEU A 119 22.59 7.56 -5.16
N VAL A 120 22.83 8.67 -4.48
CA VAL A 120 23.09 9.97 -5.12
C VAL A 120 24.59 10.28 -4.95
N PRO A 121 25.42 10.05 -5.99
CA PRO A 121 26.86 10.25 -5.88
C PRO A 121 27.20 11.70 -5.52
N SER A 122 27.93 11.87 -4.44
CA SER A 122 28.44 13.16 -3.96
C SER A 122 29.63 13.66 -4.80
N GLY A 123 30.31 12.72 -5.48
CA GLY A 123 31.59 12.93 -6.16
C GLY A 123 32.80 12.67 -5.26
N GLU A 124 32.59 12.47 -3.94
CA GLU A 124 33.61 12.06 -3.00
C GLU A 124 33.70 10.53 -3.00
N ARG A 125 34.75 9.99 -3.63
CA ARG A 125 34.83 8.56 -3.98
C ARG A 125 34.80 7.62 -2.78
N GLU A 126 35.34 8.05 -1.65
CA GLU A 126 35.37 7.24 -0.42
C GLU A 126 33.95 7.11 0.18
N ASP A 127 33.23 8.24 0.29
CA ASP A 127 31.85 8.26 0.78
C ASP A 127 30.92 7.50 -0.18
N ASP A 128 31.02 7.77 -1.49
CA ASP A 128 30.19 7.11 -2.50
C ASP A 128 30.43 5.58 -2.52
N GLY A 129 31.69 5.15 -2.33
CA GLY A 129 32.04 3.73 -2.22
C GLY A 129 31.51 3.08 -0.93
N TYR A 130 31.56 3.79 0.19
CA TYR A 130 30.97 3.34 1.45
C TYR A 130 29.44 3.18 1.32
N PHE A 131 28.75 4.15 0.75
CA PHE A 131 27.30 4.07 0.56
C PHE A 131 26.90 2.97 -0.42
N LEU A 132 27.62 2.80 -1.54
CA LEU A 132 27.39 1.68 -2.45
C LEU A 132 27.50 0.33 -1.73
N SER A 133 28.54 0.17 -0.91
CA SER A 133 28.78 -1.02 -0.09
C SER A 133 27.63 -1.30 0.89
N CYS A 134 27.07 -0.25 1.52
CA CYS A 134 25.90 -0.38 2.37
C CYS A 134 24.65 -0.82 1.58
N LEU A 135 24.43 -0.27 0.39
CA LEU A 135 23.29 -0.65 -0.46
C LEU A 135 23.39 -2.07 -0.98
N GLU A 136 24.57 -2.53 -1.39
CA GLU A 136 24.80 -3.92 -1.79
C GLU A 136 24.51 -4.90 -0.66
N LYS A 137 24.96 -4.59 0.56
CA LYS A 137 24.65 -5.39 1.75
C LYS A 137 23.15 -5.38 2.09
N LYS A 138 22.47 -4.27 1.85
CA LYS A 138 21.01 -4.17 2.00
C LYS A 138 20.28 -5.05 1.00
N VAL A 139 20.71 -5.05 -0.27
CA VAL A 139 20.21 -5.94 -1.33
C VAL A 139 20.46 -7.41 -0.95
N TYR A 140 21.66 -7.77 -0.50
CA TYR A 140 21.97 -9.10 0.02
C TYR A 140 21.10 -9.49 1.22
N GLY A 141 20.86 -8.56 2.14
CA GLY A 141 20.01 -8.75 3.30
C GLY A 141 18.54 -9.03 2.95
N SER A 142 18.07 -8.52 1.80
CA SER A 142 16.70 -8.76 1.33
C SER A 142 16.40 -10.23 1.04
N CYS A 143 17.42 -11.06 0.76
CA CYS A 143 17.31 -12.51 0.64
C CYS A 143 16.74 -13.18 1.89
N TYR A 144 16.94 -12.57 3.05
CA TYR A 144 16.55 -13.12 4.35
C TYR A 144 15.26 -12.52 4.90
N SER A 145 14.54 -11.72 4.09
CA SER A 145 13.22 -11.22 4.46
C SER A 145 12.19 -12.35 4.55
N PRO A 146 11.12 -12.22 5.35
CA PRO A 146 10.05 -13.21 5.40
C PRO A 146 9.41 -13.47 4.03
N ALA A 147 9.25 -12.43 3.20
CA ALA A 147 8.71 -12.54 1.85
C ALA A 147 9.61 -13.37 0.93
N ALA A 148 10.93 -13.13 0.98
CA ALA A 148 11.90 -13.90 0.19
C ALA A 148 11.98 -15.37 0.62
N LYS A 149 11.94 -15.63 1.94
CA LYS A 149 11.90 -17.01 2.47
C LYS A 149 10.61 -17.74 2.06
N ALA A 150 9.47 -17.06 2.12
CA ALA A 150 8.19 -17.62 1.68
C ALA A 150 8.17 -17.91 0.18
N TYR A 151 8.83 -17.07 -0.64
CA TYR A 151 8.91 -17.26 -2.08
C TYR A 151 9.79 -18.45 -2.49
N ARG A 152 10.96 -18.60 -1.88
CA ARG A 152 11.89 -19.71 -2.18
C ARG A 152 11.41 -21.07 -1.64
N GLY A 153 10.66 -21.08 -0.54
CA GLY A 153 10.42 -22.30 0.22
C GLY A 153 11.62 -22.69 1.09
N SER A 154 11.49 -23.76 1.88
CA SER A 154 12.43 -24.08 2.97
C SER A 154 13.74 -24.76 2.53
N GLU A 155 13.88 -25.18 1.27
CA GLU A 155 14.99 -26.06 0.83
C GLU A 155 16.03 -25.40 -0.09
N ASP A 156 15.78 -24.20 -0.62
CA ASP A 156 16.67 -23.56 -1.60
C ASP A 156 17.64 -22.52 -0.97
N GLU A 157 18.94 -22.66 -1.27
CA GLU A 157 19.96 -21.68 -0.91
C GLU A 157 19.80 -20.38 -1.73
N PRO A 158 19.93 -19.20 -1.11
CA PRO A 158 19.76 -17.93 -1.83
C PRO A 158 20.91 -17.69 -2.82
N GLY A 159 20.58 -17.16 -4.00
CA GLY A 159 21.55 -16.64 -4.97
C GLY A 159 21.18 -15.23 -5.40
N MET A 160 22.11 -14.28 -5.29
CA MET A 160 21.82 -12.86 -5.53
C MET A 160 22.94 -12.16 -6.31
N GLY A 161 22.66 -11.80 -7.56
CA GLY A 161 23.40 -10.77 -8.28
C GLY A 161 22.90 -9.36 -7.93
N VAL A 162 23.67 -8.34 -8.28
CA VAL A 162 23.29 -6.93 -8.13
C VAL A 162 23.40 -6.23 -9.49
N LEU A 163 22.33 -5.57 -9.89
CA LEU A 163 22.27 -4.72 -11.08
C LEU A 163 22.38 -3.26 -10.67
N ILE A 164 23.36 -2.56 -11.21
CA ILE A 164 23.58 -1.13 -10.96
C ILE A 164 23.35 -0.37 -12.25
N GLN A 165 22.38 0.55 -12.27
CA GLN A 165 22.00 1.33 -13.45
C GLN A 165 21.91 2.82 -13.11
N PRO A 166 22.22 3.74 -14.04
CA PRO A 166 21.86 5.14 -13.82
C PRO A 166 20.33 5.27 -13.79
N VAL A 167 19.81 6.16 -12.96
CA VAL A 167 18.39 6.49 -13.00
C VAL A 167 18.14 7.37 -14.21
N ILE A 168 17.27 6.94 -15.12
CA ILE A 168 16.81 7.75 -16.24
C ILE A 168 15.86 8.83 -15.73
N GLY A 169 16.10 10.07 -16.11
CA GLY A 169 15.21 11.17 -15.75
C GLY A 169 15.89 12.52 -15.71
N ASP A 170 15.15 13.46 -15.11
CA ASP A 170 15.46 14.88 -15.15
C ASP A 170 15.38 15.50 -13.76
N ARG A 171 15.99 16.67 -13.62
CA ARG A 171 15.97 17.44 -12.37
C ARG A 171 14.69 18.28 -12.25
N TYR A 172 14.00 18.14 -11.13
CA TYR A 172 12.82 18.90 -10.74
C TYR A 172 13.05 19.59 -9.41
N GLY A 173 13.63 20.80 -9.45
CA GLY A 173 14.02 21.49 -8.22
C GLY A 173 15.12 20.72 -7.49
N SER A 174 14.86 20.29 -6.25
CA SER A 174 15.75 19.42 -5.46
C SER A 174 15.57 17.93 -5.74
N TYR A 175 14.66 17.55 -6.63
CA TYR A 175 14.33 16.17 -6.93
C TYR A 175 14.89 15.71 -8.27
N PHE A 176 15.04 14.41 -8.44
CA PHE A 176 15.40 13.76 -9.70
C PHE A 176 14.47 12.58 -9.96
N MET A 177 13.89 12.51 -11.15
CA MET A 177 12.94 11.45 -11.51
C MET A 177 12.73 11.35 -13.02
N PRO A 178 12.31 10.18 -13.54
CA PRO A 178 11.77 10.08 -14.89
C PRO A 178 10.59 11.03 -15.09
N VAL A 179 10.43 11.54 -16.31
CA VAL A 179 9.23 12.29 -16.69
C VAL A 179 8.02 11.37 -16.68
N LEU A 180 8.21 10.17 -17.25
CA LEU A 180 7.25 9.09 -17.28
C LEU A 180 8.00 7.78 -17.01
N SER A 181 7.34 6.85 -16.33
CA SER A 181 7.81 5.49 -16.20
C SER A 181 6.61 4.56 -16.05
N GLY A 182 6.84 3.26 -16.16
CA GLY A 182 5.73 2.33 -16.10
C GLY A 182 6.08 0.89 -16.37
N VAL A 183 5.01 0.12 -16.53
CA VAL A 183 5.03 -1.30 -16.88
C VAL A 183 4.13 -1.53 -18.09
N VAL A 184 4.63 -2.27 -19.08
CA VAL A 184 3.81 -2.90 -20.11
C VAL A 184 3.86 -4.42 -19.93
N THR A 185 2.69 -5.04 -19.93
CA THR A 185 2.55 -6.48 -19.67
C THR A 185 1.21 -6.98 -20.21
N VAL A 186 0.99 -8.28 -20.19
CA VAL A 186 -0.30 -8.90 -20.47
C VAL A 186 -0.94 -9.30 -19.15
N VAL A 187 -2.21 -8.94 -18.95
CA VAL A 187 -2.99 -9.46 -17.83
C VAL A 187 -4.34 -9.90 -18.37
N ASN A 188 -4.78 -11.10 -18.00
CA ASN A 188 -6.01 -11.74 -18.50
C ASN A 188 -6.06 -11.78 -20.04
N LYS A 189 -4.93 -12.09 -20.68
CA LYS A 189 -4.77 -12.12 -22.15
C LYS A 189 -5.01 -10.77 -22.84
N GLN A 190 -4.96 -9.66 -22.10
CA GLN A 190 -5.10 -8.31 -22.63
C GLN A 190 -3.82 -7.48 -22.42
N PRO A 191 -3.34 -6.76 -23.45
CA PRO A 191 -2.37 -5.68 -23.31
C PRO A 191 -2.69 -4.78 -22.13
N THR A 192 -1.70 -4.49 -21.29
CA THR A 192 -1.88 -3.69 -20.09
C THR A 192 -0.73 -2.72 -19.96
N LEU A 193 -1.06 -1.42 -19.89
CA LEU A 193 -0.14 -0.36 -19.54
C LEU A 193 -0.45 0.14 -18.14
N ARG A 194 0.59 0.25 -17.31
CA ARG A 194 0.59 1.00 -16.06
C ARG A 194 1.57 2.15 -16.20
N LEU A 195 1.09 3.39 -16.09
CA LEU A 195 1.87 4.60 -16.34
C LEU A 195 1.83 5.53 -15.13
N VAL A 196 2.99 6.07 -14.76
CA VAL A 196 3.15 7.06 -13.68
C VAL A 196 4.00 8.25 -14.14
N ILE A 197 3.91 9.35 -13.40
CA ILE A 197 4.89 10.44 -13.43
C ILE A 197 5.88 10.18 -12.29
N GLY A 198 7.18 10.23 -12.57
CA GLY A 198 8.22 9.93 -11.60
C GLY A 198 8.77 8.49 -11.70
N LEU A 199 9.27 7.94 -10.61
CA LEU A 199 9.83 6.58 -10.52
C LEU A 199 8.77 5.49 -10.74
N GLY A 200 9.18 4.36 -11.34
CA GLY A 200 8.29 3.29 -11.79
C GLY A 200 7.81 2.33 -10.70
N THR A 201 8.29 2.49 -9.47
CA THR A 201 7.95 1.68 -8.28
C THR A 201 6.43 1.57 -8.09
N LYS A 202 5.70 2.69 -8.14
CA LYS A 202 4.23 2.70 -8.11
C LYS A 202 3.56 1.94 -9.25
N ALA A 203 4.16 1.90 -10.44
CA ALA A 203 3.60 1.16 -11.57
C ALA A 203 3.75 -0.36 -11.40
N VAL A 204 4.85 -0.80 -10.80
CA VAL A 204 5.07 -2.22 -10.44
C VAL A 204 4.02 -2.66 -9.42
N ASP A 205 3.83 -1.87 -8.36
CA ASP A 205 2.85 -2.15 -7.30
C ASP A 205 1.38 -2.00 -7.77
N GLY A 206 1.15 -1.23 -8.84
CA GLY A 206 -0.18 -0.94 -9.38
C GLY A 206 -0.92 0.21 -8.66
N ASN A 207 -0.31 0.80 -7.62
CA ASN A 207 -0.92 1.82 -6.80
C ASN A 207 -0.73 3.23 -7.37
N GLU A 208 -1.78 4.05 -7.38
CA GLU A 208 -1.73 5.44 -7.88
C GLU A 208 -1.19 5.58 -9.33
N ALA A 209 -1.28 4.52 -10.14
CA ALA A 209 -0.89 4.51 -11.54
C ALA A 209 -2.09 4.68 -12.48
N VAL A 210 -1.86 5.23 -13.67
CA VAL A 210 -2.82 5.14 -14.78
C VAL A 210 -2.78 3.72 -15.30
N VAL A 211 -3.90 2.99 -15.23
CA VAL A 211 -4.03 1.65 -15.77
C VAL A 211 -4.95 1.68 -16.98
N LEU A 212 -4.45 1.21 -18.13
CA LEU A 212 -5.19 1.09 -19.39
C LEU A 212 -5.01 -0.32 -19.96
N GLN A 213 -6.05 -0.86 -20.58
CA GLN A 213 -6.03 -2.23 -21.10
C GLN A 213 -6.59 -2.32 -22.52
N GLY A 214 -6.03 -3.22 -23.33
CA GLY A 214 -6.50 -3.51 -24.69
C GLY A 214 -6.76 -2.23 -25.49
N ASP A 215 -7.97 -2.11 -26.03
CA ASP A 215 -8.40 -0.99 -26.85
C ASP A 215 -8.52 0.35 -26.09
N GLU A 216 -8.43 0.36 -24.76
CA GLU A 216 -8.41 1.60 -23.98
C GLU A 216 -7.07 2.34 -24.06
N ILE A 217 -6.01 1.67 -24.51
CA ILE A 217 -4.67 2.23 -24.65
C ILE A 217 -4.67 3.19 -25.86
N THR A 218 -5.17 4.40 -25.61
CA THR A 218 -5.30 5.45 -26.61
C THR A 218 -4.71 6.75 -26.09
N MET A 219 -4.23 7.61 -27.00
CA MET A 219 -3.69 8.93 -26.62
C MET A 219 -4.67 9.78 -25.82
N VAL A 220 -5.97 9.70 -26.09
CA VAL A 220 -6.99 10.42 -25.34
C VAL A 220 -7.06 9.93 -23.89
N ASN A 221 -7.02 8.61 -23.68
CA ASN A 221 -7.09 8.02 -22.34
C ASN A 221 -5.79 8.19 -21.57
N LEU A 222 -4.63 8.15 -22.24
CA LEU A 222 -3.33 8.49 -21.65
C LEU A 222 -3.35 9.91 -21.07
N LYS A 223 -3.79 10.90 -21.87
CA LYS A 223 -3.89 12.30 -21.42
C LYS A 223 -4.85 12.46 -20.25
N LYS A 224 -6.03 11.83 -20.31
CA LYS A 224 -6.98 11.84 -19.18
C LYS A 224 -6.38 11.19 -17.93
N GLY A 225 -5.67 10.08 -18.09
CA GLY A 225 -4.98 9.40 -17.01
C GLY A 225 -3.95 10.30 -16.33
N LEU A 226 -3.10 10.98 -17.11
CA LEU A 226 -2.11 11.91 -16.58
C LEU A 226 -2.74 13.05 -15.75
N LEU A 227 -3.96 13.49 -16.06
CA LEU A 227 -4.67 14.51 -15.27
C LEU A 227 -5.14 13.99 -13.90
N ASN A 228 -5.33 12.68 -13.76
CA ASN A 228 -5.83 12.06 -12.53
C ASN A 228 -4.73 11.69 -11.54
N LEU A 229 -3.47 11.60 -12.00
CA LEU A 229 -2.33 11.35 -11.11
C LEU A 229 -2.15 12.51 -10.13
N LYS A 230 -2.05 12.24 -8.82
CA LYS A 230 -1.92 13.29 -7.79
C LYS A 230 -0.49 13.46 -7.28
N THR A 231 0.27 12.38 -7.26
CA THR A 231 1.60 12.30 -6.65
C THR A 231 2.58 11.60 -7.60
N ALA A 232 3.85 11.96 -7.49
CA ALA A 232 4.95 11.35 -8.21
C ALA A 232 6.01 10.90 -7.20
N GLU A 233 6.70 9.79 -7.47
CA GLU A 233 7.86 9.40 -6.68
C GLU A 233 9.13 9.95 -7.31
N ALA A 234 9.97 10.56 -6.48
CA ALA A 234 11.19 11.20 -6.92
C ALA A 234 12.31 11.03 -5.90
N ILE A 235 13.56 11.09 -6.36
CA ILE A 235 14.73 11.02 -5.50
C ILE A 235 15.05 12.42 -4.99
N ASP A 236 14.99 12.66 -3.69
CA ASP A 236 15.50 13.87 -3.07
C ASP A 236 17.03 13.86 -3.17
N LEU A 237 17.59 14.77 -3.96
CA LEU A 237 19.03 14.82 -4.23
C LEU A 237 19.88 15.26 -3.02
N LYS A 238 19.26 15.80 -1.97
CA LYS A 238 19.95 16.16 -0.72
C LYS A 238 19.94 15.01 0.27
N LYS A 239 18.81 14.29 0.37
CA LYS A 239 18.64 13.18 1.32
C LYS A 239 19.10 11.84 0.75
N GLY A 240 19.16 11.71 -0.57
CA GLY A 240 19.42 10.43 -1.25
C GLY A 240 18.31 9.41 -1.05
N GLN A 241 17.07 9.85 -0.85
CA GLN A 241 15.92 9.00 -0.53
C GLN A 241 14.77 9.26 -1.50
N VAL A 242 13.93 8.25 -1.70
CA VAL A 242 12.69 8.39 -2.48
C VAL A 242 11.64 9.11 -1.64
N GLU A 243 10.99 10.10 -2.23
CA GLU A 243 9.88 10.85 -1.64
C GLU A 243 8.69 10.88 -2.59
N SER A 244 7.48 10.85 -2.03
CA SER A 244 6.23 11.10 -2.76
C SER A 244 5.93 12.60 -2.74
N ILE A 245 5.98 13.23 -3.91
CA ILE A 245 5.75 14.67 -4.10
C ILE A 245 4.44 14.92 -4.86
N SER A 246 3.79 16.07 -4.63
CA SER A 246 2.58 16.44 -5.38
C SER A 246 2.91 16.80 -6.83
N ILE A 247 2.09 16.32 -7.78
CA ILE A 247 2.23 16.63 -9.20
C ILE A 247 1.67 18.03 -9.49
N ASP A 248 2.53 18.93 -9.94
CA ASP A 248 2.15 20.27 -10.41
C ASP A 248 1.87 20.31 -11.92
N ASP A 249 1.34 21.44 -12.40
CA ASP A 249 1.03 21.63 -13.82
C ASP A 249 2.26 21.59 -14.74
N LYS A 250 3.45 21.93 -14.22
CA LYS A 250 4.69 21.92 -15.01
C LYS A 250 5.13 20.48 -15.27
N MET A 251 5.07 19.63 -14.26
CA MET A 251 5.31 18.19 -14.38
C MET A 251 4.32 17.56 -15.37
N ARG A 252 3.01 17.87 -15.25
CA ARG A 252 2.00 17.36 -16.20
C ARG A 252 2.27 17.76 -17.64
N ARG A 253 2.63 19.03 -17.88
CA ARG A 253 2.93 19.51 -19.24
C ARG A 253 4.15 18.81 -19.83
N ARG A 254 5.19 18.57 -19.04
CA ARG A 254 6.37 17.81 -19.47
C ARG A 254 6.03 16.36 -19.78
N ALA A 255 5.23 15.72 -18.91
CA ALA A 255 4.72 14.37 -19.15
C ALA A 255 3.87 14.27 -20.42
N ASP A 256 2.96 15.21 -20.66
CA ASP A 256 2.12 15.25 -21.87
C ASP A 256 2.95 15.32 -23.16
N GLN A 257 4.05 16.07 -23.14
CA GLN A 257 4.97 16.17 -24.28
C GLN A 257 5.69 14.85 -24.59
N GLN A 258 5.93 14.01 -23.58
CA GLN A 258 6.63 12.74 -23.74
C GLN A 258 5.70 11.55 -24.03
N LEU A 259 4.37 11.74 -24.07
CA LEU A 259 3.42 10.66 -24.38
C LEU A 259 3.63 10.02 -25.77
N VAL A 260 4.22 10.75 -26.72
CA VAL A 260 4.57 10.19 -28.04
C VAL A 260 5.57 9.02 -27.91
N LYS A 261 6.49 9.09 -26.94
CA LYS A 261 7.44 7.99 -26.67
C LYS A 261 6.75 6.77 -26.05
N VAL A 262 5.65 6.99 -25.30
CA VAL A 262 4.80 5.90 -24.76
C VAL A 262 4.05 5.19 -25.90
N GLU A 263 3.57 5.94 -26.90
CA GLU A 263 2.94 5.35 -28.09
C GLU A 263 3.94 4.48 -28.88
N SER A 264 5.16 4.99 -29.14
CA SER A 264 6.22 4.22 -29.79
C SER A 264 6.63 2.98 -28.99
N LEU A 265 6.70 3.09 -27.67
CA LEU A 265 6.96 1.96 -26.76
C LEU A 265 5.88 0.88 -26.88
N ILE A 266 4.60 1.26 -26.87
CA ILE A 266 3.49 0.29 -26.95
C ILE A 266 3.45 -0.39 -28.32
N GLN A 267 3.74 0.35 -29.39
CA GLN A 267 3.87 -0.24 -30.72
C GLN A 267 5.01 -1.27 -30.75
N ALA A 268 6.21 -0.87 -30.31
CA ALA A 268 7.38 -1.75 -30.21
C ALA A 268 7.08 -3.01 -29.38
N TRP A 269 6.35 -2.85 -28.28
CA TRP A 269 5.93 -3.95 -27.43
C TRP A 269 4.95 -4.91 -28.11
N SER A 270 3.98 -4.38 -28.84
CA SER A 270 2.97 -5.18 -29.55
C SER A 270 3.52 -5.96 -30.75
N GLU A 271 4.62 -5.50 -31.34
CA GLU A 271 5.34 -6.19 -32.42
C GLU A 271 6.25 -7.32 -31.89
N GLY A 272 6.55 -7.32 -30.58
CA GLY A 272 7.33 -8.35 -29.90
C GLY A 272 6.47 -9.51 -29.37
N GLU A 273 7.10 -10.42 -28.61
CA GLU A 273 6.44 -11.59 -28.00
C GLU A 273 5.67 -11.27 -26.69
N PHE A 274 5.06 -10.07 -26.57
CA PHE A 274 4.27 -9.65 -25.40
C PHE A 274 4.91 -9.88 -24.01
N GLN A 275 6.20 -9.59 -23.90
CA GLN A 275 6.99 -9.76 -22.67
C GLN A 275 6.59 -8.78 -21.56
N TYR A 276 7.01 -9.01 -20.31
CA TYR A 276 6.91 -8.00 -19.27
C TYR A 276 8.06 -6.99 -19.41
N TRP A 277 7.76 -5.69 -19.57
CA TRP A 277 8.78 -4.64 -19.56
C TRP A 277 8.48 -3.58 -18.49
N GLU A 278 9.51 -3.21 -17.73
CA GLU A 278 9.57 -1.93 -17.01
C GLU A 278 10.31 -0.91 -17.87
N PHE A 279 9.80 0.33 -17.90
CA PHE A 279 10.38 1.38 -18.72
C PHE A 279 10.50 2.72 -17.98
N ALA A 280 11.42 3.56 -18.46
CA ALA A 280 11.62 4.93 -18.03
C ALA A 280 11.83 5.86 -19.22
N ILE A 281 11.34 7.09 -19.09
CA ILE A 281 11.38 8.13 -20.11
C ILE A 281 11.84 9.44 -19.48
N ASP A 282 12.85 10.06 -20.09
CA ASP A 282 13.35 11.40 -19.76
C ASP A 282 12.90 12.44 -20.82
N GLU A 283 13.28 13.71 -20.62
CA GLU A 283 13.02 14.83 -21.54
C GLU A 283 13.95 14.84 -22.77
N SER A 284 14.93 13.93 -22.87
CA SER A 284 15.90 13.92 -23.98
C SER A 284 15.27 13.49 -25.32
N ASP A 285 16.00 13.54 -26.42
CA ASP A 285 15.50 13.00 -27.71
C ASP A 285 15.66 11.47 -27.82
N ASN A 286 16.18 10.80 -26.77
CA ASN A 286 16.37 9.36 -26.77
C ASN A 286 15.02 8.61 -26.73
N PRO A 287 14.95 7.41 -27.33
CA PRO A 287 13.79 6.54 -27.21
C PRO A 287 13.60 6.08 -25.76
N SER A 288 12.42 5.52 -25.48
CA SER A 288 12.08 4.96 -24.17
C SER A 288 13.11 3.89 -23.76
N TYR A 289 13.55 3.95 -22.50
CA TYR A 289 14.49 3.00 -21.94
C TYR A 289 13.74 1.83 -21.30
N ILE A 290 14.09 0.61 -21.70
CA ILE A 290 13.69 -0.62 -21.02
C ILE A 290 14.69 -0.86 -19.90
N VAL A 291 14.20 -0.79 -18.67
CA VAL A 291 15.01 -0.92 -17.45
C VAL A 291 14.89 -2.29 -16.80
N GLN A 292 13.91 -3.09 -17.22
CA GLN A 292 13.77 -4.51 -16.90
C GLN A 292 12.94 -5.19 -17.99
N SER A 293 13.28 -6.43 -18.33
CA SER A 293 12.49 -7.32 -19.17
C SER A 293 12.32 -8.68 -18.49
N ALA A 294 11.23 -9.39 -18.76
CA ALA A 294 11.06 -10.79 -18.41
C ALA A 294 10.12 -11.49 -19.40
N PRO A 295 10.35 -12.78 -19.74
CA PRO A 295 9.44 -13.54 -20.59
C PRO A 295 8.10 -13.80 -19.87
N GLU A 296 6.98 -13.74 -20.60
CA GLU A 296 5.63 -13.87 -20.02
C GLU A 296 5.39 -15.23 -19.33
N SER A 297 6.03 -16.29 -19.82
CA SER A 297 5.93 -17.65 -19.27
C SER A 297 6.44 -17.81 -17.82
N PHE A 298 7.05 -16.77 -17.25
CA PHE A 298 7.59 -16.74 -15.89
C PHE A 298 6.87 -15.79 -14.94
N LEU A 299 5.82 -15.08 -15.39
CA LEU A 299 4.86 -14.50 -14.45
C LEU A 299 4.23 -15.66 -13.67
N LYS A 300 4.20 -15.56 -12.33
CA LYS A 300 3.91 -16.66 -11.39
C LYS A 300 2.90 -17.65 -11.98
N PRO A 301 3.17 -18.96 -11.91
CA PRO A 301 2.22 -19.97 -12.36
C PRO A 301 0.89 -19.64 -11.72
N VAL A 302 -0.09 -19.35 -12.58
CA VAL A 302 -1.45 -19.15 -12.14
C VAL A 302 -1.84 -20.44 -11.41
N LEU A 303 -2.06 -20.33 -10.09
CA LEU A 303 -2.48 -21.46 -9.27
C LEU A 303 -3.62 -22.14 -10.00
N LYS A 304 -3.43 -23.38 -10.42
CA LYS A 304 -4.45 -24.10 -11.18
C LYS A 304 -5.58 -24.55 -10.27
N GLU A 305 -5.24 -24.85 -9.01
CA GLU A 305 -6.14 -25.40 -8.00
C GLU A 305 -5.91 -24.72 -6.65
N LEU A 306 -6.94 -24.75 -5.80
CA LEU A 306 -6.83 -24.26 -4.42
C LEU A 306 -5.96 -25.24 -3.62
N GLU A 307 -5.03 -24.69 -2.85
CA GLU A 307 -4.26 -25.47 -1.87
C GLU A 307 -5.16 -25.94 -0.71
N GLU A 308 -4.63 -26.82 0.14
CA GLU A 308 -5.28 -27.16 1.40
C GLU A 308 -5.49 -25.90 2.27
N PRO A 309 -6.63 -25.76 2.97
CA PRO A 309 -6.89 -24.62 3.82
C PRO A 309 -5.83 -24.49 4.93
N GLU A 310 -5.33 -23.28 5.12
CA GLU A 310 -4.45 -22.91 6.23
C GLU A 310 -5.24 -22.45 7.46
N GLY A 311 -6.42 -21.87 7.21
CA GLY A 311 -7.32 -21.36 8.24
C GLY A 311 -8.75 -21.92 8.15
N THR A 312 -9.67 -21.27 8.86
CA THR A 312 -11.10 -21.59 8.77
C THR A 312 -11.68 -20.95 7.53
N ILE A 313 -12.25 -21.75 6.63
CA ILE A 313 -12.89 -21.26 5.40
C ILE A 313 -14.05 -20.33 5.76
N LEU A 314 -13.97 -19.09 5.27
CA LEU A 314 -15.01 -18.08 5.39
C LEU A 314 -15.92 -18.07 4.15
N PHE A 315 -15.31 -18.10 2.96
CA PHE A 315 -16.02 -18.09 1.69
C PHE A 315 -15.30 -18.96 0.65
N GLU A 316 -16.08 -19.56 -0.25
CA GLU A 316 -15.62 -20.16 -1.50
C GLU A 316 -16.55 -19.72 -2.63
N GLY A 317 -16.01 -19.58 -3.85
CA GLY A 317 -16.79 -19.17 -5.01
C GLY A 317 -16.06 -19.45 -6.31
N ASP A 318 -16.76 -19.32 -7.43
CA ASP A 318 -16.25 -19.66 -8.76
C ASP A 318 -16.33 -18.49 -9.78
N ASP A 319 -16.79 -17.32 -9.32
CA ASP A 319 -16.77 -16.06 -10.06
C ASP A 319 -15.54 -15.24 -9.63
N VAL A 320 -14.42 -15.51 -10.28
CA VAL A 320 -13.11 -15.00 -9.87
C VAL A 320 -12.62 -13.93 -10.83
N VAL A 321 -12.13 -12.81 -10.28
CA VAL A 321 -11.31 -11.86 -11.04
C VAL A 321 -9.97 -11.67 -10.34
N ASN A 322 -8.91 -11.71 -11.15
CA ASN A 322 -7.52 -11.67 -10.74
C ASN A 322 -7.14 -12.89 -9.88
N THR A 323 -5.98 -13.46 -10.16
CA THR A 323 -5.49 -14.68 -9.48
C THR A 323 -4.32 -14.35 -8.56
N GLY A 324 -4.12 -15.20 -7.55
CA GLY A 324 -3.02 -15.07 -6.61
C GLY A 324 -3.43 -15.39 -5.18
N ILE A 325 -2.43 -15.38 -4.30
CA ILE A 325 -2.60 -15.51 -2.85
C ILE A 325 -2.25 -14.18 -2.22
N LYS A 326 -3.13 -13.70 -1.36
CA LYS A 326 -2.93 -12.48 -0.58
C LYS A 326 -3.32 -12.69 0.87
N ARG A 327 -2.63 -11.99 1.77
CA ARG A 327 -2.92 -11.98 3.20
C ARG A 327 -3.15 -10.56 3.65
N GLY A 328 -4.15 -10.37 4.50
CA GLY A 328 -4.52 -9.07 5.00
C GLY A 328 -5.10 -9.18 6.39
N ARG A 329 -5.55 -8.02 6.87
CA ARG A 329 -6.20 -7.90 8.16
C ARG A 329 -7.42 -7.00 8.02
N GLY A 330 -8.46 -7.33 8.76
CA GLY A 330 -9.69 -6.56 8.77
C GLY A 330 -10.66 -6.98 7.68
N ILE A 331 -11.85 -7.37 8.11
CA ILE A 331 -12.96 -7.72 7.21
C ILE A 331 -14.10 -6.75 7.47
N PHE A 332 -14.50 -6.01 6.44
CA PHE A 332 -15.64 -5.10 6.47
C PHE A 332 -16.80 -5.73 5.71
N ILE A 333 -17.89 -6.02 6.41
CA ILE A 333 -19.11 -6.55 5.80
C ILE A 333 -20.18 -5.47 5.81
N LEU A 334 -20.76 -5.24 4.65
CA LEU A 334 -21.82 -4.27 4.46
C LEU A 334 -23.18 -4.93 4.69
N GLY A 335 -24.07 -4.25 5.41
CA GLY A 335 -25.41 -4.75 5.69
C GLY A 335 -26.32 -4.75 4.47
N GLU A 336 -27.28 -5.68 4.46
CA GLU A 336 -28.25 -5.89 3.37
C GLU A 336 -29.13 -4.65 3.08
N SER A 337 -29.29 -3.76 4.07
CA SER A 337 -30.08 -2.53 3.94
C SER A 337 -29.39 -1.45 3.08
N GLY A 338 -28.13 -1.66 2.68
CA GLY A 338 -27.34 -0.73 1.86
C GLY A 338 -26.55 0.28 2.69
N PHE A 339 -26.32 1.47 2.15
CA PHE A 339 -25.50 2.53 2.75
C PHE A 339 -26.28 3.83 2.92
N ASP A 340 -25.90 4.60 3.93
CA ASP A 340 -26.25 6.01 4.06
C ASP A 340 -25.03 6.93 3.84
N PRO A 341 -25.21 8.27 3.77
CA PRO A 341 -24.09 9.20 3.58
C PRO A 341 -23.00 9.14 4.66
N THR A 342 -23.29 8.62 5.85
CA THR A 342 -22.31 8.39 6.92
C THR A 342 -21.47 7.17 6.61
N ASP A 343 -22.08 6.06 6.19
CA ASP A 343 -21.34 4.86 5.78
C ASP A 343 -20.37 5.14 4.62
N LEU A 344 -20.79 5.98 3.66
CA LEU A 344 -19.93 6.40 2.55
C LEU A 344 -18.68 7.14 3.03
N ARG A 345 -18.84 8.08 3.97
CA ARG A 345 -17.71 8.80 4.57
C ARG A 345 -16.82 7.85 5.36
N CYS A 346 -17.40 6.89 6.06
CA CYS A 346 -16.66 5.86 6.77
C CYS A 346 -15.83 5.01 5.80
N MET A 347 -16.41 4.52 4.71
CA MET A 347 -15.67 3.74 3.70
C MET A 347 -14.57 4.56 3.03
N GLN A 348 -14.84 5.82 2.68
CA GLN A 348 -13.80 6.71 2.16
C GLN A 348 -12.66 6.87 3.17
N SER A 349 -12.97 7.12 4.44
CA SER A 349 -11.96 7.26 5.50
C SER A 349 -11.18 5.97 5.74
N ILE A 350 -11.83 4.80 5.69
CA ILE A 350 -11.15 3.49 5.80
C ILE A 350 -10.18 3.35 4.63
N ASN A 351 -10.64 3.59 3.41
CA ASN A 351 -9.82 3.50 2.22
C ASN A 351 -8.65 4.49 2.24
N GLU A 352 -8.81 5.71 2.77
CA GLU A 352 -7.73 6.69 2.85
C GLU A 352 -6.65 6.34 3.90
N ARG A 353 -7.02 5.61 4.97
CA ARG A 353 -6.15 5.38 6.14
C ARG A 353 -5.69 3.94 6.32
N SER A 354 -6.36 2.99 5.67
CA SER A 354 -6.10 1.55 5.79
C SER A 354 -5.80 0.97 4.42
N ARG A 355 -5.01 -0.10 4.42
CA ARG A 355 -4.69 -0.89 3.23
C ARG A 355 -4.84 -2.36 3.55
N ASP A 356 -4.90 -3.16 2.49
CA ASP A 356 -4.86 -4.61 2.56
C ASP A 356 -6.02 -5.25 3.37
N PHE A 357 -7.17 -4.58 3.40
CA PHE A 357 -8.39 -5.07 4.03
C PHE A 357 -9.31 -5.80 3.05
N LEU A 358 -10.24 -6.60 3.56
CA LEU A 358 -11.27 -7.27 2.76
C LEU A 358 -12.60 -6.53 2.89
N VAL A 359 -13.31 -6.36 1.77
CA VAL A 359 -14.69 -5.82 1.78
C VAL A 359 -15.65 -6.84 1.21
N VAL A 360 -16.77 -7.04 1.90
CA VAL A 360 -17.84 -7.97 1.51
C VAL A 360 -19.12 -7.19 1.24
N PHE A 361 -19.66 -7.31 0.03
CA PHE A 361 -20.89 -6.69 -0.42
C PHE A 361 -22.00 -7.72 -0.52
N PRO A 362 -23.21 -7.45 0.00
CA PRO A 362 -24.39 -8.11 -0.50
C PRO A 362 -24.68 -7.63 -1.94
N ASP A 363 -25.24 -8.48 -2.79
CA ASP A 363 -25.63 -8.17 -4.18
C ASP A 363 -26.31 -6.79 -4.32
N ILE A 364 -27.26 -6.45 -3.44
CA ILE A 364 -27.97 -5.15 -3.47
C ILE A 364 -27.01 -3.96 -3.31
N ALA A 365 -26.03 -4.07 -2.43
CA ALA A 365 -25.02 -3.04 -2.19
C ALA A 365 -24.02 -2.97 -3.34
N PHE A 366 -23.65 -4.14 -3.90
CA PHE A 366 -22.80 -4.23 -5.07
C PHE A 366 -23.45 -3.53 -6.26
N THR A 367 -24.72 -3.83 -6.57
CA THR A 367 -25.51 -3.16 -7.62
C THR A 367 -25.56 -1.64 -7.43
N LYS A 368 -25.79 -1.16 -6.20
CA LYS A 368 -25.77 0.29 -5.90
C LYS A 368 -24.40 0.93 -6.13
N ALA A 369 -23.31 0.16 -6.03
CA ALA A 369 -21.97 0.61 -6.40
C ALA A 369 -21.74 0.61 -7.93
N LEU A 370 -22.55 -0.14 -8.69
CA LEU A 370 -22.51 -0.23 -10.17
C LEU A 370 -23.27 0.89 -10.90
N ASP A 371 -24.29 1.51 -10.28
CA ASP A 371 -25.20 2.47 -10.95
C ASP A 371 -24.51 3.78 -11.39
N ASN A 372 -23.88 3.71 -12.57
CA ASN A 372 -23.07 4.75 -13.21
C ASN A 372 -23.79 5.57 -14.30
N LEU A 373 -25.14 5.55 -14.37
CA LEU A 373 -25.87 6.27 -15.41
C LEU A 373 -26.86 7.29 -14.82
N GLN A 374 -26.49 8.58 -14.96
CA GLN A 374 -27.24 9.82 -14.69
C GLN A 374 -27.05 10.44 -13.29
N PRO A 375 -26.56 11.69 -13.19
CA PRO A 375 -26.57 12.47 -11.95
C PRO A 375 -27.97 13.03 -11.69
N ILE A 376 -28.53 12.82 -10.49
CA ILE A 376 -29.68 13.59 -10.02
C ILE A 376 -29.14 14.84 -9.33
N SER A 377 -29.22 15.97 -10.03
CA SER A 377 -28.94 17.30 -9.46
C SER A 377 -30.09 17.71 -8.54
N LEU A 378 -29.85 17.69 -7.22
CA LEU A 378 -30.65 18.45 -6.28
C LEU A 378 -29.73 19.41 -5.50
N PHE A 379 -30.21 20.63 -5.31
CA PHE A 379 -29.47 21.80 -4.86
C PHE A 379 -28.88 21.66 -3.44
N TYR A 380 -27.72 22.32 -3.27
CA TYR A 380 -26.91 22.56 -2.06
C TYR A 380 -26.17 21.36 -1.43
N ASN A 381 -24.83 21.52 -1.38
CA ASN A 381 -23.77 20.61 -0.96
C ASN A 381 -23.59 19.34 -1.82
N LYS A 382 -22.52 19.33 -2.63
CA LYS A 382 -21.97 18.13 -3.28
C LYS A 382 -21.51 17.15 -2.19
N ILE A 383 -22.41 16.33 -1.69
CA ILE A 383 -22.06 15.07 -1.04
C ILE A 383 -22.29 14.02 -2.11
N GLU A 384 -21.24 13.34 -2.55
CA GLU A 384 -21.39 12.15 -3.39
C GLU A 384 -22.13 11.10 -2.55
N THR A 385 -23.44 10.97 -2.75
CA THR A 385 -24.27 9.96 -2.05
C THR A 385 -24.13 8.57 -2.70
N ARG A 386 -23.03 8.30 -3.40
CA ARG A 386 -22.83 7.09 -4.21
C ARG A 386 -21.54 6.39 -3.81
N VAL A 387 -21.60 5.07 -3.65
CA VAL A 387 -20.40 4.24 -3.60
C VAL A 387 -19.85 4.11 -5.01
N ASN A 388 -18.57 4.37 -5.21
CA ASN A 388 -17.83 3.97 -6.41
C ASN A 388 -16.70 3.00 -6.02
N PHE A 389 -16.16 2.23 -6.96
CA PHE A 389 -15.05 1.31 -6.68
C PHE A 389 -13.75 2.00 -6.27
N SER A 390 -13.60 3.32 -6.49
CA SER A 390 -12.44 4.04 -5.99
C SER A 390 -12.39 4.08 -4.46
N HIS A 391 -13.53 3.94 -3.78
CA HIS A 391 -13.60 3.77 -2.32
C HIS A 391 -13.04 2.44 -1.81
N PHE A 392 -12.66 1.52 -2.68
CA PHE A 392 -12.05 0.24 -2.30
C PHE A 392 -10.69 0.06 -2.95
N SER A 393 -10.11 1.14 -3.47
CA SER A 393 -8.82 1.05 -4.16
C SER A 393 -7.73 0.44 -3.27
N HIS A 394 -7.73 0.71 -1.97
CA HIS A 394 -6.75 0.13 -1.04
C HIS A 394 -7.19 -1.21 -0.42
N ALA A 395 -8.31 -1.78 -0.85
CA ALA A 395 -8.70 -3.12 -0.43
C ALA A 395 -7.76 -4.17 -1.06
N LEU A 396 -7.51 -5.23 -0.32
CA LEU A 396 -6.82 -6.42 -0.80
C LEU A 396 -7.70 -7.24 -1.75
N GLY A 397 -8.98 -7.33 -1.39
CA GLY A 397 -9.98 -8.06 -2.13
C GLY A 397 -11.40 -7.55 -1.86
N VAL A 398 -12.29 -7.88 -2.80
CA VAL A 398 -13.71 -7.57 -2.77
C VAL A 398 -14.49 -8.86 -2.97
N ILE A 399 -15.47 -9.10 -2.11
CA ILE A 399 -16.37 -10.23 -2.20
C ILE A 399 -17.76 -9.72 -2.52
N GLU A 400 -18.40 -10.30 -3.53
CA GLU A 400 -19.83 -10.12 -3.79
C GLU A 400 -20.57 -11.38 -3.31
N VAL A 401 -21.48 -11.20 -2.36
CA VAL A 401 -22.41 -12.25 -1.94
C VAL A 401 -23.61 -12.21 -2.89
N GLN A 402 -23.61 -13.12 -3.85
CA GLN A 402 -24.54 -13.20 -4.98
C GLN A 402 -25.81 -13.93 -4.59
N SER A 403 -26.96 -13.40 -5.03
CA SER A 403 -28.25 -14.05 -4.83
C SER A 403 -29.16 -13.86 -6.05
N ILE A 404 -30.18 -14.71 -6.17
CA ILE A 404 -31.26 -14.55 -7.14
C ILE A 404 -32.39 -13.79 -6.43
N ARG A 405 -32.87 -12.69 -7.04
CA ARG A 405 -33.95 -11.89 -6.47
C ARG A 405 -35.02 -11.52 -7.48
N GLU A 406 -36.22 -11.31 -6.96
CA GLU A 406 -37.31 -10.67 -7.69
C GLU A 406 -37.23 -9.15 -7.50
N GLY A 407 -36.98 -8.42 -8.57
CA GLY A 407 -36.98 -6.96 -8.62
C GLY A 407 -38.18 -6.42 -9.41
N ASN A 408 -38.34 -5.10 -9.39
CA ASN A 408 -39.27 -4.40 -10.27
C ASN A 408 -38.47 -3.41 -11.13
N ASP A 409 -38.66 -3.45 -12.46
CA ASP A 409 -38.15 -2.39 -13.32
C ASP A 409 -38.87 -1.05 -13.03
N SER A 410 -38.38 0.05 -13.59
CA SER A 410 -38.92 1.42 -13.55
C SER A 410 -40.43 1.49 -13.86
N PHE A 411 -40.97 0.48 -14.54
CA PHE A 411 -42.39 0.34 -14.90
C PHE A 411 -43.19 -0.62 -13.98
N ARG A 412 -42.64 -1.07 -12.86
CA ARG A 412 -43.24 -2.05 -11.91
C ARG A 412 -43.59 -3.40 -12.54
N ILE A 413 -42.77 -3.85 -13.47
CA ILE A 413 -42.84 -5.21 -14.01
C ILE A 413 -41.91 -6.09 -13.16
N PRO A 414 -42.38 -7.23 -12.62
CA PRO A 414 -41.52 -8.15 -11.90
C PRO A 414 -40.45 -8.69 -12.86
N ILE A 415 -39.19 -8.49 -12.52
CA ILE A 415 -38.03 -9.01 -13.24
C ILE A 415 -37.20 -9.86 -12.28
N THR A 416 -36.73 -11.01 -12.73
CA THR A 416 -35.75 -11.78 -11.97
C THR A 416 -34.37 -11.21 -12.27
N ILE A 417 -33.69 -10.71 -11.24
CA ILE A 417 -32.31 -10.24 -11.33
C ILE A 417 -31.43 -11.35 -10.74
N ASP A 418 -30.58 -11.93 -11.58
CA ASP A 418 -29.73 -13.07 -11.24
C ASP A 418 -28.25 -12.70 -11.43
N HIS A 419 -27.54 -12.67 -10.30
CA HIS A 419 -26.11 -12.40 -10.21
C HIS A 419 -25.26 -13.67 -10.02
N THR A 420 -25.87 -14.86 -9.91
CA THR A 420 -25.18 -16.13 -9.57
C THR A 420 -24.45 -16.77 -10.76
N GLY A 421 -24.53 -16.19 -11.96
CA GLY A 421 -23.99 -16.74 -13.21
C GLY A 421 -22.63 -16.18 -13.66
N LYS A 422 -21.67 -15.98 -12.74
CA LYS A 422 -20.34 -15.37 -13.00
C LYS A 422 -20.39 -13.96 -13.61
N ARG A 423 -21.42 -13.19 -13.25
CA ARG A 423 -21.63 -11.83 -13.77
C ARG A 423 -20.99 -10.75 -12.90
N GLY A 424 -20.78 -11.05 -11.62
CA GLY A 424 -20.12 -10.17 -10.67
C GLY A 424 -18.73 -9.77 -11.13
N GLY A 425 -17.94 -10.77 -11.54
CA GLY A 425 -16.58 -10.55 -12.00
C GLY A 425 -16.48 -9.69 -13.27
N ALA A 426 -17.44 -9.82 -14.19
CA ALA A 426 -17.50 -8.98 -15.39
C ALA A 426 -17.72 -7.50 -15.03
N HIS A 427 -18.71 -7.23 -14.17
CA HIS A 427 -19.00 -5.88 -13.68
C HIS A 427 -17.85 -5.28 -12.88
N PHE A 428 -17.22 -6.10 -12.04
CA PHE A 428 -16.03 -5.69 -11.30
C PHE A 428 -14.89 -5.31 -12.25
N SER A 429 -14.63 -6.10 -13.30
CA SER A 429 -13.54 -5.87 -14.26
C SER A 429 -13.70 -4.57 -15.06
N GLU A 430 -14.94 -4.18 -15.39
CA GLU A 430 -15.22 -2.94 -16.11
C GLU A 430 -15.01 -1.69 -15.24
N LEU A 431 -15.20 -1.81 -13.93
CA LEU A 431 -15.23 -0.66 -13.02
C LEU A 431 -13.99 -0.54 -12.13
N CYS A 432 -13.42 -1.66 -11.72
CA CYS A 432 -12.21 -1.72 -10.93
C CYS A 432 -10.98 -1.73 -11.85
N LYS A 433 -10.28 -0.59 -11.89
CA LYS A 433 -9.06 -0.43 -12.71
C LYS A 433 -7.80 -1.05 -12.07
N ARG A 434 -7.89 -1.51 -10.82
CA ARG A 434 -6.78 -2.07 -10.03
C ARG A 434 -6.80 -3.59 -10.12
N LYS A 435 -5.79 -4.16 -10.78
CA LYS A 435 -5.71 -5.61 -11.08
C LYS A 435 -5.17 -6.45 -9.93
N GLU A 436 -4.65 -5.80 -8.90
CA GLU A 436 -4.20 -6.43 -7.69
C GLU A 436 -5.36 -6.74 -6.74
N ILE A 437 -6.50 -6.07 -6.87
CA ILE A 437 -7.65 -6.36 -6.02
C ILE A 437 -8.25 -7.68 -6.47
N LEU A 438 -8.24 -8.67 -5.59
CA LEU A 438 -8.86 -9.95 -5.86
C LEU A 438 -10.38 -9.81 -5.75
N PHE A 439 -11.12 -10.33 -6.73
CA PHE A 439 -12.58 -10.40 -6.64
C PHE A 439 -13.03 -11.85 -6.50
N LEU A 440 -14.05 -12.06 -5.67
CA LEU A 440 -14.71 -13.34 -5.55
C LEU A 440 -16.23 -13.15 -5.43
N GLY A 441 -16.98 -13.66 -6.39
CA GLY A 441 -18.42 -13.85 -6.27
C GLY A 441 -18.70 -15.16 -5.53
N VAL A 442 -19.54 -15.08 -4.50
CA VAL A 442 -19.86 -16.18 -3.58
C VAL A 442 -21.36 -16.38 -3.56
N ASN A 443 -21.82 -17.63 -3.58
CA ASN A 443 -23.25 -17.91 -3.46
C ASN A 443 -23.76 -17.57 -2.05
N GLY A 444 -24.70 -16.63 -1.97
CA GLY A 444 -25.29 -16.14 -0.72
C GLY A 444 -26.12 -17.16 0.04
N GLU A 445 -26.64 -18.20 -0.61
CA GLU A 445 -27.38 -19.27 0.09
C GLU A 445 -26.45 -20.17 0.94
N GLU A 446 -25.17 -20.22 0.58
CA GLU A 446 -24.15 -21.05 1.25
C GLU A 446 -23.26 -20.23 2.20
N ALA A 447 -23.25 -18.90 2.04
CA ALA A 447 -22.45 -17.98 2.82
C ALA A 447 -23.07 -17.68 4.19
N ASN A 448 -22.46 -18.15 5.28
CA ASN A 448 -22.77 -17.70 6.64
C ASN A 448 -21.51 -17.21 7.36
N PRO A 449 -21.08 -15.96 7.08
CA PRO A 449 -19.84 -15.43 7.65
C PRO A 449 -19.89 -15.31 9.17
N LEU A 450 -21.06 -15.10 9.77
CA LEU A 450 -21.22 -14.97 11.22
C LEU A 450 -20.87 -16.26 11.98
N LYS A 451 -21.07 -17.43 11.35
CA LYS A 451 -20.69 -18.72 11.95
C LYS A 451 -19.18 -18.84 12.13
N VAL A 452 -18.41 -18.22 11.24
CA VAL A 452 -16.94 -18.29 11.20
C VAL A 452 -16.32 -17.11 11.96
N LEU A 453 -16.84 -15.90 11.76
CA LEU A 453 -16.30 -14.67 12.34
C LEU A 453 -16.79 -14.41 13.77
N GLY A 454 -17.95 -14.95 14.15
CA GLY A 454 -18.58 -14.65 15.43
C GLY A 454 -19.09 -13.20 15.51
N GLU A 455 -19.12 -12.66 16.73
CA GLU A 455 -19.55 -11.28 17.01
C GLU A 455 -18.61 -10.26 16.33
N GLU A 456 -19.18 -9.18 15.81
CA GLU A 456 -18.38 -8.08 15.25
C GLU A 456 -17.42 -7.48 16.28
N THR A 457 -16.24 -7.07 15.85
CA THR A 457 -15.34 -6.24 16.67
C THR A 457 -15.99 -4.89 16.91
N GLU A 458 -16.51 -4.26 15.85
CA GLU A 458 -17.13 -2.95 15.95
C GLU A 458 -18.10 -2.70 14.80
N ARG A 459 -19.10 -1.85 15.03
CA ARG A 459 -19.95 -1.31 13.97
C ARG A 459 -19.51 0.10 13.60
N ILE A 460 -19.21 0.31 12.32
CA ILE A 460 -18.75 1.56 11.76
C ILE A 460 -19.89 2.17 10.94
N GLY A 461 -20.20 3.44 11.21
CA GLY A 461 -21.40 4.06 10.62
C GLY A 461 -22.66 3.33 11.08
N ARG A 462 -23.59 3.11 10.15
CA ARG A 462 -24.89 2.51 10.40
C ARG A 462 -24.97 1.06 9.94
N TYR A 463 -24.33 0.74 8.81
CA TYR A 463 -24.48 -0.54 8.13
C TYR A 463 -23.16 -1.25 7.82
N ILE A 464 -22.03 -0.84 8.39
CA ILE A 464 -20.75 -1.53 8.19
C ILE A 464 -20.35 -2.25 9.47
N ASN A 465 -20.27 -3.57 9.41
CA ASN A 465 -19.73 -4.39 10.49
C ASN A 465 -18.24 -4.68 10.21
N PHE A 466 -17.41 -4.60 11.24
CA PHE A 466 -15.97 -4.79 11.15
C PHE A 466 -15.50 -5.90 12.08
N TRP A 467 -14.64 -6.78 11.56
CA TRP A 467 -13.90 -7.78 12.31
C TRP A 467 -12.41 -7.52 12.16
N ASP A 468 -11.72 -7.31 13.28
CA ASP A 468 -10.28 -7.16 13.33
C ASP A 468 -9.62 -8.55 13.38
N VAL A 469 -9.47 -9.17 12.22
CA VAL A 469 -8.96 -10.53 12.09
C VAL A 469 -8.02 -10.66 10.89
N GLU A 470 -7.02 -11.53 11.00
CA GLU A 470 -6.14 -11.87 9.88
C GLU A 470 -6.84 -12.86 8.94
N PHE A 471 -6.76 -12.57 7.64
CA PHE A 471 -7.37 -13.39 6.61
C PHE A 471 -6.39 -13.68 5.47
N ARG A 472 -6.65 -14.78 4.78
CA ARG A 472 -5.99 -15.18 3.55
C ARG A 472 -7.04 -15.29 2.44
N MET A 473 -6.77 -14.70 1.29
CA MET A 473 -7.58 -14.83 0.08
C MET A 473 -6.75 -15.46 -1.02
N THR A 474 -7.26 -16.52 -1.63
CA THR A 474 -6.63 -17.27 -2.71
C THR A 474 -7.58 -17.34 -3.89
N ASN A 475 -7.15 -16.87 -5.06
CA ASN A 475 -7.91 -16.95 -6.31
C ASN A 475 -7.11 -17.74 -7.37
N THR A 476 -7.74 -18.78 -7.91
CA THR A 476 -7.32 -19.52 -9.12
C THR A 476 -8.15 -19.03 -10.32
N PRO A 477 -7.89 -19.48 -11.56
CA PRO A 477 -8.72 -19.14 -12.71
C PRO A 477 -10.19 -19.52 -12.57
N ASP A 478 -10.45 -20.59 -11.82
CA ASP A 478 -11.75 -21.26 -11.81
C ASP A 478 -12.48 -21.14 -10.47
N GLN A 479 -11.74 -20.88 -9.38
CA GLN A 479 -12.27 -20.87 -8.02
C GLN A 479 -11.45 -19.97 -7.09
N GLY A 480 -12.09 -19.43 -6.05
CA GLY A 480 -11.44 -18.65 -5.02
C GLY A 480 -11.92 -19.05 -3.63
N ARG A 481 -11.10 -18.74 -2.64
CA ARG A 481 -11.33 -19.03 -1.23
C ARG A 481 -10.83 -17.89 -0.35
N VAL A 482 -11.60 -17.58 0.68
CA VAL A 482 -11.20 -16.70 1.77
C VAL A 482 -11.20 -17.50 3.06
N GLU A 483 -10.12 -17.38 3.83
CA GLU A 483 -9.87 -18.10 5.06
C GLU A 483 -9.55 -17.10 6.18
N VAL A 484 -10.04 -17.38 7.38
CA VAL A 484 -9.63 -16.73 8.62
C VAL A 484 -8.44 -17.51 9.17
N VAL A 485 -7.26 -16.86 9.22
CA VAL A 485 -5.98 -17.51 9.59
C VAL A 485 -5.46 -17.08 10.97
N GLY A 486 -6.16 -16.16 11.64
CA GLY A 486 -5.84 -15.71 12.99
C GLY A 486 -7.08 -15.57 13.87
N GLU A 487 -6.87 -15.33 15.16
CA GLU A 487 -7.96 -15.05 16.10
C GLU A 487 -8.45 -13.60 15.95
N SER A 488 -9.74 -13.39 16.25
CA SER A 488 -10.32 -12.05 16.30
C SER A 488 -9.70 -11.24 17.44
N ASN A 489 -9.21 -10.04 17.11
CA ASN A 489 -8.61 -9.15 18.08
C ASN A 489 -9.70 -8.37 18.83
N LYS A 490 -10.01 -8.82 20.05
CA LYS A 490 -10.88 -8.08 20.96
C LYS A 490 -10.10 -6.94 21.61
N ARG A 491 -10.63 -5.73 21.50
CA ARG A 491 -9.99 -4.52 22.02
C ARG A 491 -10.61 -4.13 23.35
N GLN A 492 -9.79 -3.55 24.22
CA GLN A 492 -10.28 -2.96 25.47
C GLN A 492 -11.12 -1.71 25.21
N TYR A 493 -10.71 -0.90 24.23
CA TYR A 493 -11.45 0.29 23.80
C TYR A 493 -11.64 0.26 22.28
N TYR A 494 -12.87 0.57 21.84
CA TYR A 494 -13.24 0.58 20.43
C TYR A 494 -13.11 1.99 19.84
N PHE A 495 -12.92 2.07 18.52
CA PHE A 495 -12.69 3.34 17.84
C PHE A 495 -13.90 4.27 17.99
N LYS A 496 -15.11 3.73 17.83
CA LYS A 496 -16.38 4.43 18.00
C LYS A 496 -16.53 5.01 19.40
N ASP A 497 -16.16 4.26 20.45
CA ASP A 497 -16.29 4.74 21.82
C ASP A 497 -15.37 5.93 22.06
N VAL A 498 -14.09 5.80 21.71
CA VAL A 498 -13.10 6.87 21.87
C VAL A 498 -13.45 8.09 21.01
N SER A 499 -13.95 7.87 19.79
CA SER A 499 -14.44 8.94 18.91
C SER A 499 -15.68 9.64 19.47
N SER A 500 -16.64 8.88 20.03
CA SER A 500 -17.83 9.41 20.67
C SER A 500 -17.49 10.22 21.91
N TRP A 501 -16.58 9.73 22.75
CA TRP A 501 -16.11 10.45 23.92
C TRP A 501 -15.39 11.74 23.53
N ALA A 502 -14.58 11.74 22.47
CA ALA A 502 -13.94 12.96 21.99
C ALA A 502 -14.95 14.04 21.60
N ASP A 503 -16.00 13.66 20.86
CA ASP A 503 -17.08 14.56 20.45
C ASP A 503 -17.89 15.06 21.66
N GLU A 504 -18.17 14.19 22.62
CA GLU A 504 -18.89 14.57 23.83
C GLU A 504 -18.09 15.53 24.71
N LEU A 505 -16.81 15.24 24.95
CA LEU A 505 -15.88 16.14 25.66
C LEU A 505 -15.81 17.51 24.97
N TYR A 506 -15.79 17.52 23.63
CA TYR A 506 -15.76 18.76 22.84
C TYR A 506 -17.04 19.58 23.03
N ARG A 507 -18.20 18.92 22.95
CA ARG A 507 -19.51 19.56 23.13
C ARG A 507 -19.65 20.11 24.55
N MET A 508 -19.16 19.38 25.56
CA MET A 508 -19.16 19.84 26.94
C MET A 508 -18.27 21.06 27.12
N GLY A 509 -17.03 21.03 26.59
CA GLY A 509 -16.14 22.20 26.59
C GLY A 509 -16.81 23.42 25.98
N ARG A 510 -17.47 23.25 24.83
CA ARG A 510 -18.22 24.31 24.14
C ARG A 510 -19.43 24.81 24.91
N PHE A 511 -20.17 23.92 25.57
CA PHE A 511 -21.31 24.29 26.38
C PHE A 511 -20.87 25.17 27.56
N LEU A 512 -19.84 24.75 28.29
CA LEU A 512 -19.26 25.49 29.42
C LEU A 512 -18.62 26.83 29.01
N ASP A 513 -18.12 26.95 27.77
CA ASP A 513 -17.57 28.18 27.19
C ASP A 513 -18.66 29.20 26.80
N SER A 514 -19.89 28.72 26.56
CA SER A 514 -21.00 29.56 26.08
C SER A 514 -21.71 30.34 27.19
N ASP A 515 -21.51 29.95 28.45
CA ASP A 515 -21.92 30.73 29.62
C ASP A 515 -20.85 31.80 29.90
N SER A 516 -21.23 33.07 29.83
CA SER A 516 -20.32 34.23 29.97
C SER A 516 -19.74 34.45 31.38
N ASP A 517 -19.76 33.43 32.23
CA ASP A 517 -19.26 33.46 33.60
C ASP A 517 -17.83 32.91 33.68
N SER A 518 -16.92 33.68 34.30
CA SER A 518 -15.50 33.32 34.47
C SER A 518 -15.28 32.07 35.35
N GLU A 519 -16.34 31.49 35.91
CA GLU A 519 -16.26 30.36 36.84
C GLU A 519 -15.90 29.04 36.11
N PHE A 520 -16.31 28.88 34.85
CA PHE A 520 -16.11 27.63 34.10
C PHE A 520 -14.99 27.68 33.05
N GLU A 521 -14.31 28.82 32.90
CA GLU A 521 -13.25 29.01 31.88
C GLU A 521 -12.15 27.93 31.98
N SER A 522 -11.67 27.65 33.19
CA SER A 522 -10.63 26.63 33.40
C SER A 522 -11.12 25.20 33.14
N VAL A 523 -12.40 24.92 33.40
CA VAL A 523 -13.01 23.60 33.18
C VAL A 523 -13.21 23.39 31.69
N SER A 524 -13.82 24.37 31.00
CA SER A 524 -13.99 24.37 29.54
C SER A 524 -12.68 24.16 28.79
N GLU A 525 -11.63 24.92 29.15
CA GLU A 525 -10.29 24.74 28.55
C GLU A 525 -9.74 23.32 28.77
N SER A 526 -9.98 22.74 29.94
CA SER A 526 -9.57 21.36 30.23
C SER A 526 -10.26 20.36 29.30
N PHE A 527 -11.57 20.52 29.08
CA PHE A 527 -12.32 19.69 28.14
C PHE A 527 -11.77 19.82 26.72
N TYR A 528 -11.50 21.03 26.21
CA TYR A 528 -10.91 21.21 24.88
C TYR A 528 -9.51 20.59 24.74
N ARG A 529 -8.66 20.73 25.76
CA ARG A 529 -7.30 20.16 25.75
C ARG A 529 -7.34 18.63 25.73
N VAL A 530 -8.19 18.04 26.56
CA VAL A 530 -8.35 16.58 26.59
C VAL A 530 -9.00 16.08 25.30
N THR A 531 -10.02 16.76 24.76
CA THR A 531 -10.58 16.46 23.42
C THR A 531 -9.49 16.38 22.36
N GLY A 532 -8.61 17.40 22.28
CA GLY A 532 -7.55 17.44 21.28
C GLY A 532 -6.63 16.22 21.37
N PHE A 533 -6.32 15.78 22.58
CA PHE A 533 -5.56 14.55 22.82
C PHE A 533 -6.34 13.28 22.42
N VAL A 534 -7.61 13.16 22.81
CA VAL A 534 -8.43 11.98 22.47
C VAL A 534 -8.62 11.87 20.95
N VAL A 535 -8.83 12.99 20.24
CA VAL A 535 -8.89 13.04 18.77
C VAL A 535 -7.59 12.57 18.12
N GLU A 536 -6.43 12.85 18.71
CA GLU A 536 -5.15 12.36 18.19
C GLU A 536 -5.12 10.82 18.13
N SER A 537 -5.70 10.17 19.13
CA SER A 537 -5.78 8.71 19.24
C SER A 537 -6.57 8.07 18.09
N THR A 538 -7.53 8.80 17.49
CA THR A 538 -8.37 8.29 16.39
C THR A 538 -7.80 8.57 15.00
N LYS A 539 -6.60 9.16 14.88
CA LYS A 539 -6.03 9.50 13.56
C LYS A 539 -5.65 8.28 12.71
N GLU A 540 -5.24 7.18 13.32
CA GLU A 540 -4.78 5.97 12.63
C GLU A 540 -5.91 5.20 11.92
N GLY A 541 -7.18 5.56 12.18
CA GLY A 541 -8.34 4.85 11.65
C GLY A 541 -8.62 3.55 12.41
N VAL A 542 -9.61 2.80 11.93
CA VAL A 542 -10.19 1.67 12.68
C VAL A 542 -9.35 0.39 12.64
N LEU A 543 -8.63 0.11 11.55
CA LEU A 543 -7.99 -1.20 11.34
C LEU A 543 -6.80 -1.42 12.28
N TYR A 544 -5.99 -0.39 12.51
CA TYR A 544 -4.82 -0.42 13.38
C TYR A 544 -4.99 0.49 14.59
N PHE A 545 -6.23 0.65 15.04
CA PHE A 545 -6.56 1.53 16.15
C PHE A 545 -5.89 1.04 17.43
N ASP A 546 -4.98 1.87 17.95
CA ASP A 546 -4.46 1.77 19.30
C ASP A 546 -4.79 3.08 20.03
N PRO A 547 -5.70 3.04 21.02
CA PRO A 547 -6.18 4.22 21.73
C PRO A 547 -5.07 4.91 22.55
N PHE A 548 -3.93 4.27 22.79
CA PHE A 548 -2.82 4.82 23.57
C PHE A 548 -1.58 5.13 22.75
N LYS A 549 -1.59 4.89 21.43
CA LYS A 549 -0.43 5.19 20.56
C LYS A 549 0.02 6.65 20.65
N CYS A 550 -0.91 7.58 20.83
CA CYS A 550 -0.63 9.01 21.02
C CYS A 550 0.17 9.29 22.31
N VAL A 551 0.11 8.43 23.34
CA VAL A 551 0.95 8.54 24.53
C VAL A 551 2.42 8.37 24.16
N GLU A 552 2.73 7.53 23.17
CA GLU A 552 4.10 7.28 22.69
C GLU A 552 4.70 8.48 21.96
N SER A 553 3.90 9.30 21.29
CA SER A 553 4.37 10.46 20.53
C SER A 553 4.57 11.73 21.38
N LEU A 554 3.92 11.83 22.54
CA LEU A 554 4.07 13.00 23.42
C LEU A 554 5.48 13.14 23.99
N SER A 555 5.93 14.38 24.17
CA SER A 555 7.12 14.74 24.94
C SER A 555 6.83 14.86 26.43
N LYS A 556 7.89 14.85 27.25
CA LYS A 556 7.77 15.04 28.70
C LYS A 556 7.14 16.39 29.08
N LYS A 557 7.34 17.42 28.26
CA LYS A 557 6.77 18.76 28.49
C LYS A 557 5.26 18.73 28.26
N GLU A 558 4.83 18.22 27.11
CA GLU A 558 3.41 18.13 26.75
C GLU A 558 2.64 17.23 27.72
N ALA A 559 3.23 16.11 28.15
CA ALA A 559 2.64 15.25 29.17
C ALA A 559 2.41 15.99 30.50
N LYS A 560 3.37 16.80 30.96
CA LYS A 560 3.22 17.61 32.19
C LYS A 560 2.15 18.68 32.05
N GLU A 561 1.98 19.25 30.87
CA GLU A 561 0.94 20.24 30.59
C GLU A 561 -0.45 19.58 30.51
N LEU A 562 -0.54 18.34 30.01
CA LEU A 562 -1.81 17.61 29.84
C LEU A 562 -2.37 17.05 31.16
N LEU A 563 -1.51 16.58 32.06
CA LEU A 563 -1.93 15.90 33.30
C LEU A 563 -2.91 16.70 34.18
N PRO A 564 -2.72 18.01 34.42
CA PRO A 564 -3.69 18.81 35.18
C PRO A 564 -5.06 18.88 34.50
N TYR A 565 -5.10 19.04 33.16
CA TYR A 565 -6.36 19.08 32.41
C TYR A 565 -7.08 17.73 32.44
N LEU A 566 -6.35 16.62 32.35
CA LEU A 566 -6.90 15.27 32.53
C LEU A 566 -7.56 15.11 33.90
N GLN A 567 -6.92 15.62 34.96
CA GLN A 567 -7.49 15.55 36.30
C GLN A 567 -8.78 16.36 36.42
N VAL A 568 -8.81 17.58 35.89
CA VAL A 568 -10.02 18.41 35.90
C VAL A 568 -11.16 17.71 35.16
N VAL A 569 -10.90 17.10 33.99
CA VAL A 569 -11.93 16.35 33.26
C VAL A 569 -12.41 15.14 34.05
N LEU A 570 -11.50 14.36 34.67
CA LEU A 570 -11.84 13.21 35.52
C LEU A 570 -12.77 13.60 36.68
N ASP A 571 -12.50 14.74 37.33
CA ASP A 571 -13.29 15.24 38.46
C ASP A 571 -14.70 15.74 38.02
N ASN A 572 -14.88 15.99 36.72
CA ASN A 572 -16.06 16.63 36.14
C ASN A 572 -16.80 15.75 35.11
N LEU A 573 -16.56 14.43 35.09
CA LEU A 573 -17.25 13.49 34.19
C LEU A 573 -18.77 13.46 34.40
N HIS A 574 -19.25 13.84 35.59
CA HIS A 574 -20.67 13.86 35.93
C HIS A 574 -21.49 14.88 35.13
N TYR A 575 -20.85 15.81 34.41
CA TYR A 575 -21.55 16.69 33.49
C TYR A 575 -21.92 16.03 32.15
N LEU A 576 -21.32 14.88 31.84
CA LEU A 576 -21.50 14.22 30.56
C LEU A 576 -22.86 13.51 30.47
N GLU A 577 -23.44 13.54 29.28
CA GLU A 577 -24.72 12.86 28.97
C GLU A 577 -24.51 11.34 29.08
N SER A 578 -23.41 10.83 28.54
CA SER A 578 -23.05 9.41 28.63
C SER A 578 -22.79 8.94 30.06
N TYR A 579 -22.38 9.84 30.96
CA TYR A 579 -22.27 9.53 32.39
C TYR A 579 -23.66 9.38 33.01
N SER A 580 -24.59 10.27 32.67
CA SER A 580 -25.99 10.20 33.11
C SER A 580 -26.67 8.93 32.59
N ASP A 581 -26.51 8.62 31.30
CA ASP A 581 -27.00 7.39 30.68
C ASP A 581 -26.39 6.15 31.34
N TRP A 582 -25.09 6.16 31.60
CA TRP A 582 -24.40 5.06 32.27
C TRP A 582 -24.94 4.82 33.69
N GLN A 583 -25.35 5.87 34.40
CA GLN A 583 -26.02 5.75 35.70
C GLN A 583 -27.45 5.21 35.58
N GLU A 584 -28.21 5.61 34.55
CA GLU A 584 -29.61 5.21 34.34
C GLU A 584 -29.75 3.77 33.80
N TYR A 585 -28.84 3.35 32.90
CA TYR A 585 -28.86 2.06 32.21
C TYR A 585 -28.02 0.97 32.88
N GLN A 586 -27.57 1.17 34.13
CA GLN A 586 -27.01 0.08 34.94
C GLN A 586 -28.02 -1.09 34.93
N PRO A 587 -27.67 -2.26 34.37
CA PRO A 587 -28.60 -3.37 34.39
C PRO A 587 -28.89 -3.73 35.85
N TYR A 588 -30.17 -3.97 36.16
CA TYR A 588 -30.56 -4.76 37.32
C TYR A 588 -30.01 -6.20 37.13
N GLU A 589 -28.69 -6.40 37.22
CA GLU A 589 -28.09 -7.72 37.40
C GLU A 589 -28.05 -8.02 38.89
N GLU A 590 -29.17 -8.52 39.41
CA GLU A 590 -29.28 -9.03 40.78
C GLU A 590 -28.49 -10.34 41.01
N GLU A 591 -27.72 -10.86 40.04
CA GLU A 591 -27.12 -12.20 40.17
C GLU A 591 -25.58 -12.30 40.19
N TYR A 592 -24.78 -11.32 39.74
CA TYR A 592 -23.30 -11.42 39.87
C TYR A 592 -22.57 -10.06 39.94
N GLY A 593 -22.41 -9.50 41.15
CA GLY A 593 -21.39 -8.46 41.41
C GLY A 593 -21.84 -7.32 42.33
N ASP A 594 -20.90 -6.80 43.14
CA ASP A 594 -21.12 -5.67 44.05
C ASP A 594 -21.33 -4.37 43.23
N LYS A 595 -22.35 -3.57 43.57
CA LYS A 595 -22.69 -2.32 42.86
C LYS A 595 -21.57 -1.27 42.91
N ASP A 596 -20.64 -1.41 43.85
CA ASP A 596 -19.56 -0.45 44.09
C ASP A 596 -18.33 -0.62 43.17
N ASP A 597 -18.28 -1.68 42.35
CA ASP A 597 -17.11 -2.01 41.51
C ASP A 597 -17.23 -1.61 40.02
N GLN A 598 -18.39 -1.13 39.55
CA GLN A 598 -18.55 -0.71 38.15
C GLN A 598 -18.07 0.74 37.94
N GLN A 599 -17.06 0.93 37.10
CA GLN A 599 -16.48 2.23 36.78
C GLN A 599 -16.97 2.76 35.43
N PHE A 600 -17.21 4.06 35.33
CA PHE A 600 -17.61 4.73 34.09
C PHE A 600 -16.52 4.59 33.01
N PRO A 601 -16.80 4.00 31.82
CA PRO A 601 -15.79 3.62 30.83
C PRO A 601 -14.83 4.73 30.39
N LEU A 602 -15.33 5.93 30.10
CA LEU A 602 -14.48 7.08 29.75
C LEU A 602 -13.57 7.48 30.93
N GLY A 603 -14.06 7.39 32.16
CA GLY A 603 -13.25 7.64 33.35
C GLY A 603 -12.11 6.64 33.49
N VAL A 604 -12.37 5.36 33.23
CA VAL A 604 -11.34 4.32 33.20
C VAL A 604 -10.30 4.61 32.12
N PHE A 605 -10.74 4.94 30.91
CA PHE A 605 -9.87 5.28 29.78
C PHE A 605 -8.94 6.47 30.08
N LEU A 606 -9.49 7.57 30.61
CA LEU A 606 -8.72 8.76 30.94
C LEU A 606 -7.75 8.53 32.11
N LYS A 607 -8.14 7.72 33.10
CA LYS A 607 -7.25 7.34 34.21
C LYS A 607 -6.11 6.47 33.73
N GLU A 608 -6.38 5.49 32.88
CA GLU A 608 -5.35 4.65 32.28
C GLU A 608 -4.39 5.47 31.41
N THR A 609 -4.91 6.44 30.66
CA THR A 609 -4.11 7.43 29.93
C THR A 609 -3.18 8.19 30.88
N GLN A 610 -3.73 8.69 32.00
CA GLN A 610 -2.97 9.42 33.02
C GLN A 610 -1.83 8.56 33.60
N ASP A 611 -2.12 7.30 33.94
CA ASP A 611 -1.16 6.36 34.51
C ASP A 611 -0.05 6.00 33.53
N ARG A 612 -0.40 5.78 32.24
CA ARG A 612 0.57 5.52 31.17
C ARG A 612 1.51 6.72 30.96
N LEU A 613 0.99 7.95 30.98
CA LEU A 613 1.80 9.17 30.88
C LEU A 613 2.75 9.33 32.07
N LYS A 614 2.25 9.12 33.29
CA LYS A 614 3.06 9.18 34.52
C LYS A 614 4.19 8.15 34.48
N THR A 615 3.86 6.92 34.11
CA THR A 615 4.81 5.81 34.00
C THR A 615 5.88 6.07 32.94
N LYS A 616 5.49 6.47 31.72
CA LYS A 616 6.43 6.75 30.62
C LYS A 616 7.48 7.79 31.00
N PHE A 617 7.09 8.82 31.75
CA PHE A 617 7.95 9.97 32.04
C PHE A 617 8.52 10.02 33.46
N ASN A 618 8.26 9.00 34.27
CA ASN A 618 8.59 8.95 35.71
C ASN A 618 8.11 10.22 36.44
N LEU A 619 6.84 10.59 36.22
CA LEU A 619 6.20 11.72 36.90
C LEU A 619 5.54 11.20 38.18
N LYS A 620 5.69 11.95 39.28
CA LYS A 620 4.98 11.66 40.54
C LYS A 620 3.57 12.25 40.48
N ASP A 621 2.66 11.68 41.28
CA ASP A 621 1.29 12.17 41.49
C ASP A 621 1.24 13.64 41.90
#